data_AF-A0A803Q271-F1
#
_entry.id   AF-A0A803Q271-F1
#
_cell.length_a   1.000
_cell.length_b   1.000
_cell.length_c   1.000
_cell.angle_alpha   90.00
_cell.angle_beta   90.00
_cell.angle_gamma   90.00
#
_symmetry.space_group_name_H-M   'P 1'
#
loop_
_entity.id
_entity.type
_entity.pdbx_description
1 polymer ?
#
loop_
_entity_poly.entity_id
_entity_poly.type
_entity_poly.pdbx_seq_one_letter_code
_entity_poly.pdbx_strand_id
1 'polypeptide(L)'
;MSTFMAPGALKEKMTRQENQEDSEEEDWMINWDRRRRTAAAQALCSVVYALKLYHLYHSKHNVNKPQRNLTGKKRNAPGDNVCRREFESIREAIHSVAESIREANAIAKRSQVQVYREEEVFAELVNLGVDKRLRYKAYTFLTQNASKVRAFFGCPVEERKNFLLQLMHGPHNL
;
A
#
# COMPACT_ATOMS: atom_id res chain seq x y z
N MET A 1 -45.90 -26.51 2.09
CA MET A 1 -46.09 -25.12 1.64
C MET A 1 -44.75 -24.59 1.21
N SER A 2 -44.50 -24.53 -0.10
CA SER A 2 -43.26 -23.97 -0.65
C SER A 2 -43.52 -22.50 -0.95
N THR A 3 -42.94 -21.60 -0.15
CA THR A 3 -43.07 -20.16 -0.34
C THR A 3 -42.19 -19.76 -1.52
N PHE A 4 -42.80 -19.65 -2.71
CA PHE A 4 -42.17 -19.07 -3.88
C PHE A 4 -41.95 -17.58 -3.62
N MET A 5 -40.70 -17.18 -3.33
CA MET A 5 -40.35 -15.75 -3.30
C MET A 5 -40.37 -15.20 -4.73
N ALA A 6 -41.10 -14.10 -4.93
CA ALA A 6 -41.24 -13.44 -6.21
C ALA A 6 -39.87 -12.91 -6.72
N PRO A 7 -39.55 -13.05 -8.01
CA PRO A 7 -38.25 -12.68 -8.58
C PRO A 7 -37.90 -11.19 -8.46
N GLY A 8 -38.87 -10.30 -8.22
CA GLY A 8 -38.63 -8.88 -7.93
C GLY A 8 -37.97 -8.62 -6.57
N ALA A 9 -38.28 -9.44 -5.56
CA ALA A 9 -37.77 -9.25 -4.20
C ALA A 9 -36.30 -9.67 -4.04
N LEU A 10 -35.78 -10.49 -4.95
CA LEU A 10 -34.36 -10.87 -4.99
C LEU A 10 -33.49 -9.77 -5.60
N LYS A 11 -33.97 -9.11 -6.67
CA LYS A 11 -33.23 -7.99 -7.28
C LYS A 11 -33.10 -6.80 -6.34
N GLU A 12 -34.18 -6.46 -5.63
CA GLU A 12 -34.19 -5.33 -4.69
C GLU A 12 -33.32 -5.58 -3.45
N LYS A 13 -33.23 -6.84 -3.00
CA LYS A 13 -32.29 -7.23 -1.93
C LYS A 13 -30.84 -7.18 -2.40
N MET A 14 -30.55 -7.65 -3.62
CA MET A 14 -29.20 -7.64 -4.19
C MET A 14 -28.68 -6.20 -4.38
N THR A 15 -29.48 -5.31 -4.98
CA THR A 15 -29.07 -3.91 -5.17
C THR A 15 -29.00 -3.14 -3.87
N ARG A 16 -29.85 -3.44 -2.88
CA ARG A 16 -29.73 -2.82 -1.56
C ARG A 16 -28.49 -3.28 -0.80
N GLN A 17 -28.02 -4.50 -1.06
CA GLN A 17 -26.82 -5.05 -0.44
C GLN A 17 -25.55 -4.54 -1.10
N GLU A 18 -25.48 -4.47 -2.44
CA GLU A 18 -24.35 -3.84 -3.16
C GLU A 18 -24.19 -2.36 -2.79
N ASN A 19 -25.29 -1.59 -2.76
CA ASN A 19 -25.22 -0.17 -2.36
C ASN A 19 -24.82 0.03 -0.88
N GLN A 20 -25.06 -0.96 -0.02
CA GLN A 20 -24.66 -0.93 1.39
C GLN A 20 -23.17 -1.24 1.53
N GLU A 21 -22.67 -2.23 0.78
CA GLU A 21 -21.27 -2.63 0.77
C GLU A 21 -20.36 -1.53 0.15
N ASP A 22 -20.77 -0.91 -0.96
CA ASP A 22 -20.06 0.22 -1.58
C ASP A 22 -20.02 1.45 -0.65
N SER A 23 -21.11 1.72 0.08
CA SER A 23 -21.17 2.82 1.04
C SER A 23 -20.27 2.59 2.26
N GLU A 24 -20.11 1.34 2.70
CA GLU A 24 -19.17 0.99 3.77
C GLU A 24 -17.72 1.01 3.25
N GLU A 25 -17.51 0.73 1.96
CA GLU A 25 -16.20 0.77 1.31
C GLU A 25 -15.65 2.21 1.16
N GLU A 26 -16.50 3.15 0.76
CA GLU A 26 -16.14 4.57 0.69
C GLU A 26 -15.89 5.17 2.09
N ASP A 27 -16.65 4.77 3.10
CA ASP A 27 -16.53 5.31 4.46
C ASP A 27 -15.20 4.91 5.13
N TRP A 28 -14.72 3.67 4.93
CA TRP A 28 -13.41 3.29 5.47
C TRP A 28 -12.26 4.02 4.78
N MET A 29 -12.34 4.25 3.46
CA MET A 29 -11.32 4.98 2.70
C MET A 29 -11.20 6.44 3.17
N ILE A 30 -12.35 7.10 3.36
CA ILE A 30 -12.40 8.48 3.87
C ILE A 30 -11.89 8.56 5.30
N ASN A 31 -12.27 7.60 6.16
CA ASN A 31 -11.81 7.56 7.55
C ASN A 31 -10.30 7.30 7.65
N TRP A 32 -9.78 6.43 6.79
CA TRP A 32 -8.35 6.11 6.74
C TRP A 32 -7.51 7.28 6.24
N ASP A 33 -7.97 7.97 5.20
CA ASP A 33 -7.32 9.20 4.70
C ASP A 33 -7.40 10.34 5.74
N ARG A 34 -8.54 10.52 6.41
CA ARG A 34 -8.70 11.49 7.51
C ARG A 34 -7.74 11.22 8.67
N ARG A 35 -7.58 9.96 9.09
CA ARG A 35 -6.62 9.56 10.14
C ARG A 35 -5.18 9.84 9.73
N ARG A 36 -4.82 9.51 8.48
CA ARG A 36 -3.47 9.78 7.95
C ARG A 36 -3.16 11.27 7.90
N ARG A 37 -4.08 12.09 7.38
CA ARG A 37 -3.94 13.54 7.34
C ARG A 37 -3.84 14.13 8.74
N THR A 38 -4.61 13.61 9.70
CA THR A 38 -4.57 14.07 11.10
C THR A 38 -3.24 13.72 11.76
N ALA A 39 -2.73 12.50 11.57
CA ALA A 39 -1.43 12.08 12.08
C ALA A 39 -0.28 12.89 11.45
N ALA A 40 -0.34 13.12 10.13
CA ALA A 40 0.63 13.96 9.43
C ALA A 40 0.59 15.42 9.94
N ALA A 41 -0.60 15.99 10.12
CA ALA A 41 -0.76 17.33 10.68
C ALA A 41 -0.24 17.43 12.11
N GLN A 42 -0.50 16.44 12.96
CA GLN A 42 0.04 16.37 14.33
C GLN A 42 1.57 16.29 14.32
N ALA A 43 2.17 15.42 13.51
CA ALA A 43 3.61 15.31 13.39
C ALA A 43 4.25 16.62 12.92
N LEU A 44 3.69 17.25 11.88
CA LEU A 44 4.16 18.56 11.40
C LEU A 44 4.03 19.64 12.47
N CYS A 45 2.91 19.68 13.19
CA CYS A 45 2.68 20.64 14.26
C CYS A 45 3.69 20.46 15.40
N SER A 46 3.97 19.22 15.81
CA SER A 46 4.99 18.90 16.81
C SER A 46 6.39 19.31 16.37
N VAL A 47 6.76 19.09 15.10
CA VAL A 47 8.06 19.51 14.56
C VAL A 47 8.19 21.03 14.53
N VAL A 48 7.17 21.75 14.03
CA VAL A 48 7.17 23.21 14.01
C VAL A 48 7.25 23.79 15.43
N TYR A 49 6.53 23.19 16.37
CA TYR A 49 6.57 23.59 17.78
C TYR A 49 7.95 23.36 18.41
N ALA A 50 8.57 22.20 18.15
CA ALA A 50 9.92 21.89 18.61
C ALA A 50 10.97 22.86 18.04
N LEU A 51 10.88 23.19 16.74
CA LEU A 51 11.75 24.19 16.11
C LEU A 51 11.56 25.57 16.71
N LYS A 52 10.32 25.98 17.00
CA LYS A 52 10.02 27.28 17.63
C LYS A 52 10.55 27.35 19.06
N LEU A 53 10.39 26.29 19.85
CA LEU A 53 10.97 26.17 21.19
C LEU A 53 12.49 26.20 21.14
N TYR A 54 13.11 25.45 20.23
CA TYR A 54 14.55 25.45 20.02
C TYR A 54 15.06 26.87 19.70
N HIS A 55 14.39 27.57 18.79
CA HIS A 55 14.75 28.94 18.42
C HIS A 55 14.59 29.93 19.58
N LEU A 56 13.54 29.81 20.39
CA LEU A 56 13.33 30.64 21.58
C LEU A 56 14.36 30.36 22.68
N TYR A 57 14.65 29.07 22.91
CA TYR A 57 15.66 28.63 23.88
C TYR A 57 17.05 29.14 23.50
N HIS A 58 17.44 28.96 22.24
CA HIS A 58 18.75 29.39 21.74
C HIS A 58 18.87 30.92 21.61
N SER A 59 17.78 31.63 21.28
CA SER A 59 17.72 33.10 21.26
C SER A 59 17.92 33.69 22.66
N LYS A 60 17.20 33.17 23.67
CA LYS A 60 17.39 33.61 25.08
C LYS A 60 18.79 33.31 25.62
N HIS A 61 19.39 32.18 25.27
CA HIS A 61 20.75 31.85 25.71
C HIS A 61 21.86 32.65 25.00
N ASN A 62 21.61 33.20 23.81
CA ASN A 62 22.56 34.06 23.11
C ASN A 62 22.55 35.52 23.61
N VAL A 63 21.41 36.02 24.11
CA VAL A 63 21.31 37.38 24.69
C VAL A 63 21.98 37.47 26.07
N ASN A 64 22.10 36.36 26.79
CA ASN A 64 22.71 36.30 28.13
C ASN A 64 24.22 35.99 28.14
N LYS A 65 24.91 35.98 27.00
CA LYS A 65 26.38 35.95 26.99
C LYS A 65 26.90 37.37 27.24
N PRO A 66 27.55 37.67 28.38
CA PRO A 66 28.22 38.96 28.53
C PRO A 66 29.30 39.08 27.45
N GLN A 67 29.35 40.22 26.75
CA GLN A 67 30.44 40.58 25.85
C GLN A 67 31.77 40.47 26.60
N ARG A 68 32.45 39.34 26.48
CA ARG A 68 33.85 39.22 26.90
C ARG A 68 34.70 39.71 25.75
N ASN A 69 35.33 40.86 26.00
CA ASN A 69 36.32 41.50 25.16
C ASN A 69 37.30 40.49 24.55
N LEU A 70 37.55 40.69 23.26
CA LEU A 70 38.40 39.88 22.40
C LEU A 70 39.86 39.91 22.89
N THR A 71 40.25 38.98 23.75
CA THR A 71 41.65 38.56 23.86
C THR A 71 41.73 37.08 24.26
N GLY A 72 42.45 36.29 23.46
CA GLY A 72 43.04 35.02 23.91
C GLY A 72 42.29 33.72 23.61
N LYS A 73 42.84 32.98 22.64
CA LYS A 73 42.85 31.50 22.51
C LYS A 73 41.51 30.82 22.19
N LYS A 74 41.35 30.48 20.91
CA LYS A 74 40.36 29.54 20.35
C LYS A 74 40.40 28.21 21.13
N ARG A 75 39.56 28.08 22.14
CA ARG A 75 39.22 26.81 22.79
C ARG A 75 37.90 26.36 22.18
N ASN A 76 37.92 25.24 21.45
CA ASN A 76 36.74 24.65 20.81
C ASN A 76 35.65 24.47 21.87
N ALA A 77 34.50 25.13 21.68
CA ALA A 77 33.45 25.20 22.69
C ALA A 77 32.74 23.83 22.81
N PRO A 78 32.47 23.34 24.04
CA PRO A 78 31.78 22.06 24.30
C PRO A 78 30.28 22.07 23.96
N GLY A 79 29.80 23.04 23.18
CA GLY A 79 28.44 23.06 22.63
C GLY A 79 28.36 22.59 21.17
N ASP A 80 29.48 22.67 20.43
CA ASP A 80 29.55 22.33 19.01
C ASP A 80 29.50 20.79 18.79
N ASN A 81 30.08 20.05 19.74
CA ASN A 81 30.04 18.58 19.80
C ASN A 81 28.66 18.03 20.19
N VAL A 82 27.91 18.69 21.07
CA VAL A 82 26.54 18.29 21.45
C VAL A 82 25.60 18.54 20.28
N CYS A 83 25.64 19.74 19.69
CA CYS A 83 24.79 20.07 18.55
C CYS A 83 25.05 19.12 17.36
N ARG A 84 26.31 18.79 17.07
CA ARG A 84 26.68 17.81 16.06
C ARG A 84 26.15 16.40 16.36
N ARG A 85 26.18 15.96 17.62
CA ARG A 85 25.65 14.64 18.01
C ARG A 85 24.13 14.57 17.85
N GLU A 86 23.41 15.63 18.22
CA GLU A 86 21.96 15.72 18.02
C GLU A 86 21.60 15.68 16.52
N PHE A 87 22.34 16.41 15.68
CA PHE A 87 22.14 16.36 14.22
C PHE A 87 22.41 14.98 13.64
N GLU A 88 23.42 14.28 14.14
CA GLU A 88 23.73 12.91 13.73
C GLU A 88 22.61 11.94 14.14
N SER A 89 22.10 12.05 15.38
CA SER A 89 20.98 11.24 15.86
C SER A 89 19.70 11.49 15.06
N ILE A 90 19.41 12.75 14.71
CA ILE A 90 18.28 13.10 13.84
C ILE A 90 18.48 12.50 12.43
N ARG A 91 19.70 12.57 11.88
CA ARG A 91 20.02 12.00 10.57
C ARG A 91 19.82 10.49 10.55
N GLU A 92 20.28 9.79 11.59
CA GLU A 92 20.10 8.35 11.75
C GLU A 92 18.62 7.98 11.89
N ALA A 93 17.85 8.74 12.67
CA ALA A 93 16.41 8.53 12.82
C ALA A 93 15.66 8.70 11.48
N ILE A 94 16.01 9.73 10.70
CA ILE A 94 15.43 9.95 9.36
C ILE A 94 15.79 8.80 8.42
N HIS A 95 17.03 8.33 8.45
CA HIS A 95 17.47 7.21 7.60
C HIS A 95 16.71 5.93 7.94
N SER A 96 16.57 5.61 9.23
CA SER A 96 15.82 4.44 9.73
C SER A 96 14.35 4.47 9.32
N VAL A 97 13.70 5.64 9.44
CA VAL A 97 12.31 5.81 8.97
C VAL A 97 12.21 5.63 7.45
N ALA A 98 13.16 6.17 6.69
CA ALA A 98 13.17 6.02 5.23
C ALA A 98 13.37 4.56 4.80
N GLU A 99 14.20 3.79 5.50
CA GLU A 99 14.35 2.34 5.28
C GLU A 99 13.06 1.58 5.57
N SER A 100 12.43 1.87 6.71
CA SER A 100 11.16 1.25 7.11
C SER A 100 10.06 1.51 6.08
N ILE A 101 9.99 2.73 5.51
CA ILE A 101 9.04 3.07 4.45
C ILE A 101 9.36 2.31 3.15
N ARG A 102 10.64 2.19 2.77
CA ARG A 102 11.05 1.43 1.58
C ARG A 102 10.67 -0.04 1.71
N GLU A 103 10.92 -0.64 2.87
CA GLU A 103 10.58 -2.03 3.15
C GLU A 103 9.06 -2.23 3.16
N ALA A 104 8.32 -1.37 3.84
CA ALA A 104 6.85 -1.39 3.85
C ALA A 104 6.27 -1.28 2.43
N ASN A 105 6.84 -0.42 1.59
CA ASN A 105 6.43 -0.30 0.18
C ASN A 105 6.79 -1.54 -0.65
N ALA A 106 7.93 -2.19 -0.38
CA ALA A 106 8.30 -3.44 -1.05
C ALA A 106 7.34 -4.58 -0.68
N ILE A 107 6.95 -4.65 0.59
CA ILE A 107 5.94 -5.61 1.07
C ILE A 107 4.58 -5.31 0.43
N ALA A 108 4.14 -4.04 0.44
CA ALA A 108 2.87 -3.61 -0.14
C ALA A 108 2.76 -3.97 -1.64
N LYS A 109 3.84 -3.82 -2.41
CA LYS A 109 3.89 -4.24 -3.82
C LYS A 109 3.75 -5.75 -3.99
N ARG A 110 4.34 -6.54 -3.09
CA ARG A 110 4.24 -8.02 -3.11
C ARG A 110 2.86 -8.51 -2.67
N SER A 111 2.21 -7.80 -1.75
CA SER A 111 0.88 -8.13 -1.25
C SER A 111 -0.25 -7.61 -2.14
N GLN A 112 0.06 -6.82 -3.16
CA GLN A 112 -0.94 -6.26 -4.04
C GLN A 112 -1.61 -7.41 -4.80
N VAL A 113 -2.89 -7.63 -4.52
CA VAL A 113 -3.71 -8.60 -5.24
C VAL A 113 -3.71 -8.17 -6.70
N GLN A 114 -3.05 -8.96 -7.55
CA GLN A 114 -3.02 -8.71 -8.98
C GLN A 114 -4.44 -8.88 -9.52
N VAL A 115 -5.08 -7.76 -9.87
CA VAL A 115 -6.40 -7.73 -10.50
C VAL A 115 -6.17 -7.80 -12.00
N TYR A 116 -6.45 -8.96 -12.58
CA TYR A 116 -6.36 -9.18 -14.02
C TYR A 116 -7.68 -8.76 -14.66
N ARG A 117 -7.59 -7.98 -15.73
CA ARG A 117 -8.76 -7.65 -16.55
C ARG A 117 -9.12 -8.83 -17.44
N GLU A 118 -10.40 -8.96 -17.78
CA GLU A 118 -10.85 -10.07 -18.61
C GLU A 118 -10.19 -10.08 -20.00
N GLU A 119 -9.92 -8.90 -20.57
CA GLU A 119 -9.23 -8.78 -21.86
C GLU A 119 -7.81 -9.34 -21.79
N GLU A 120 -7.12 -9.18 -20.66
CA GLU A 120 -5.77 -9.72 -20.43
C GLU A 120 -5.81 -11.25 -20.36
N VAL A 121 -6.84 -11.82 -19.72
CA VAL A 121 -7.06 -13.28 -19.70
C VAL A 121 -7.21 -13.81 -21.11
N PHE A 122 -8.04 -13.16 -21.93
CA PHE A 122 -8.27 -13.60 -23.31
C PHE A 122 -7.01 -13.48 -24.18
N ALA A 123 -6.29 -12.35 -24.07
CA ALA A 123 -5.04 -12.13 -24.79
C ALA A 123 -3.99 -13.20 -24.44
N GLU A 124 -3.88 -13.57 -23.17
CA GLU A 124 -2.94 -14.61 -22.72
C GLU A 124 -3.28 -15.99 -23.30
N LEU A 125 -4.57 -16.35 -23.39
CA LEU A 125 -4.99 -17.60 -24.03
C LEU A 125 -4.64 -17.63 -25.53
N VAL A 126 -4.64 -16.47 -26.20
CA VAL A 126 -4.18 -16.36 -27.58
C VAL A 126 -2.66 -16.54 -27.66
N ASN A 127 -1.90 -15.90 -26.77
CA ASN A 127 -0.43 -15.98 -26.72
C ASN A 127 0.06 -17.41 -26.47
N LEU A 128 -0.61 -18.18 -25.61
CA LEU A 128 -0.30 -19.59 -25.34
C LEU A 128 -0.68 -20.54 -26.50
N GLY A 129 -1.29 -20.02 -27.57
CA GLY A 129 -1.74 -20.82 -28.70
C GLY A 129 -2.82 -21.82 -28.31
N VAL A 130 -3.74 -21.46 -27.41
CA VAL A 130 -4.91 -22.29 -27.11
C VAL A 130 -5.81 -22.32 -28.35
N ASP A 131 -6.20 -23.53 -28.76
CA ASP A 131 -7.05 -23.75 -29.92
C ASP A 131 -8.34 -22.93 -29.84
N LYS A 132 -8.80 -22.38 -30.97
CA LYS A 132 -9.98 -21.50 -31.01
C LYS A 132 -11.23 -22.15 -30.41
N ARG A 133 -11.41 -23.47 -30.56
CA ARG A 133 -12.58 -24.20 -30.02
C ARG A 133 -12.51 -24.31 -28.50
N LEU A 134 -11.30 -24.48 -27.94
CA LEU A 134 -11.10 -24.58 -26.50
C LEU A 134 -10.98 -23.20 -25.82
N ARG A 135 -10.55 -22.18 -26.56
CA ARG A 135 -10.27 -20.84 -26.02
C ARG A 135 -11.46 -20.20 -25.33
N TYR A 136 -12.64 -20.21 -25.96
CA TYR A 136 -13.84 -19.65 -25.35
C TYR A 136 -14.24 -20.41 -24.08
N LYS A 137 -14.11 -21.75 -24.09
CA LYS A 137 -14.38 -22.59 -22.93
C LYS A 137 -13.40 -22.30 -21.78
N ALA A 138 -12.10 -22.13 -22.10
CA ALA A 138 -11.07 -21.77 -21.15
C ALA A 138 -11.29 -20.37 -20.56
N TYR A 139 -11.61 -19.40 -21.42
CA TYR A 139 -11.93 -18.04 -21.01
C TYR A 139 -13.09 -18.03 -20.02
N THR A 140 -14.24 -18.60 -20.39
CA THR A 140 -15.40 -18.70 -19.50
C THR A 140 -15.07 -19.43 -18.20
N PHE A 141 -14.28 -20.51 -18.27
CA PHE A 141 -13.88 -21.26 -17.07
C PHE A 141 -13.04 -20.43 -16.09
N LEU A 142 -12.10 -19.63 -16.62
CA LEU A 142 -11.21 -18.78 -15.84
C LEU A 142 -11.96 -17.58 -15.26
N THR A 143 -12.72 -16.83 -16.09
CA THR A 143 -13.41 -15.60 -15.66
C THR A 143 -14.56 -15.85 -14.69
N GLN A 144 -15.10 -17.08 -14.62
CA GLN A 144 -16.07 -17.48 -13.59
C GLN A 144 -15.55 -17.36 -12.16
N ASN A 145 -14.23 -17.41 -11.92
CA ASN A 145 -13.68 -17.33 -10.57
C ASN A 145 -12.28 -16.69 -10.59
N ALA A 146 -12.16 -15.52 -9.94
CA ALA A 146 -10.91 -14.78 -9.83
C ALA A 146 -9.74 -15.60 -9.24
N SER A 147 -10.02 -16.60 -8.39
CA SER A 147 -8.99 -17.51 -7.86
C SER A 147 -8.36 -18.38 -8.94
N LYS A 148 -9.14 -18.80 -9.96
CA LYS A 148 -8.62 -19.58 -11.10
C LYS A 148 -7.74 -18.72 -11.99
N VAL A 149 -8.14 -17.48 -12.22
CA VAL A 149 -7.32 -16.49 -12.96
C VAL A 149 -6.00 -16.27 -12.23
N ARG A 150 -6.05 -16.05 -10.91
CA ARG A 150 -4.84 -15.87 -10.10
C ARG A 150 -3.93 -17.09 -10.15
N ALA A 151 -4.48 -18.31 -10.03
CA ALA A 151 -3.70 -19.54 -10.13
C ALA A 151 -3.07 -19.71 -11.53
N PHE A 152 -3.82 -19.41 -12.59
CA PHE A 152 -3.36 -19.50 -13.97
C PHE A 152 -2.21 -18.54 -14.26
N PHE A 153 -2.33 -17.26 -13.87
CA PHE A 153 -1.24 -16.28 -14.05
C PHE A 153 -0.07 -16.47 -13.09
N GLY A 154 -0.30 -17.10 -11.93
CA GLY A 154 0.76 -17.51 -11.01
C GLY A 154 1.62 -18.67 -11.52
N CYS A 155 1.14 -19.44 -12.49
CA CYS A 155 1.90 -20.51 -13.12
C CYS A 155 2.91 -19.94 -14.15
N PRO A 156 4.15 -20.44 -14.20
CA PRO A 156 5.13 -20.08 -15.24
C PRO A 156 4.55 -20.24 -16.65
N VAL A 157 4.93 -19.34 -17.56
CA VAL A 157 4.34 -19.23 -18.92
C VAL A 157 4.47 -20.54 -19.69
N GLU A 158 5.60 -21.22 -19.52
CA GLU A 158 5.98 -22.47 -20.19
C GLU A 158 5.04 -23.64 -19.83
N GLU A 159 4.55 -23.67 -18.58
CA GLU A 159 3.71 -24.74 -18.06
C GLU A 159 2.22 -24.39 -18.08
N ARG A 160 1.91 -23.10 -18.24
CA ARG A 160 0.57 -22.52 -18.11
C ARG A 160 -0.49 -23.21 -18.97
N LYS A 161 -0.12 -23.68 -20.17
CA LYS A 161 -1.03 -24.40 -21.08
C LYS A 161 -1.42 -25.79 -20.55
N ASN A 162 -0.45 -26.55 -20.05
CA ASN A 162 -0.72 -27.87 -19.46
C ASN A 162 -1.49 -27.72 -18.14
N PHE A 163 -1.11 -26.74 -17.33
CA PHE A 163 -1.80 -26.40 -16.10
C PHE A 163 -3.26 -26.00 -16.34
N LEU A 164 -3.54 -25.21 -17.39
CA LEU A 164 -4.91 -24.87 -17.78
C LEU A 164 -5.75 -26.11 -18.11
N LEU A 165 -5.18 -27.08 -18.83
CA LEU A 165 -5.87 -28.33 -19.14
C LEU A 165 -6.17 -29.14 -17.88
N GLN A 166 -5.21 -29.23 -16.94
CA GLN A 166 -5.43 -29.87 -15.63
C GLN A 166 -6.53 -29.18 -14.83
N LEU A 167 -6.55 -27.84 -14.80
CA LEU A 167 -7.58 -27.06 -14.13
C LEU A 167 -8.98 -27.34 -14.70
N MET A 168 -9.08 -27.45 -16.03
CA MET A 168 -10.36 -27.64 -16.72
C MET A 168 -10.87 -29.08 -16.69
N HIS A 169 -9.98 -30.08 -16.73
CA HIS A 169 -10.32 -31.49 -16.90
C HIS A 169 -10.03 -32.36 -15.67
N GLY A 170 -9.39 -31.80 -14.64
CA GLY A 170 -8.97 -32.51 -13.43
C GLY A 170 -7.70 -33.35 -13.64
N PRO A 171 -7.07 -33.81 -12.54
CA PRO A 171 -5.79 -34.54 -12.57
C PRO A 171 -5.87 -35.95 -13.20
N HIS A 172 -7.04 -36.41 -13.64
CA HIS A 172 -7.27 -37.79 -14.11
C HIS A 172 -7.50 -37.92 -15.62
N ASN A 173 -7.36 -36.85 -16.40
CA ASN A 173 -7.69 -36.85 -17.84
C ASN A 173 -6.55 -36.33 -18.75
N LEU A 174 -5.29 -36.52 -18.35
CA LEU A 174 -4.12 -36.29 -19.19
C LEU A 174 -3.49 -37.61 -19.63
#